data_AF-A0A1B6I131-F1
#
_entry.id   AF-A0A1B6I131-F1
#
_cell.length_a   1.000
_cell.length_b   1.000
_cell.length_c   1.000
_cell.angle_alpha   90.00
_cell.angle_beta   90.00
_cell.angle_gamma   90.00
#
_symmetry.space_group_name_H-M   'P 1'
#
loop_
_entity.id
_entity.type
_entity.pdbx_description
1 polymer ?
#
loop_
_entity_poly.entity_id
_entity_poly.type
_entity_poly.pdbx_seq_one_letter_code
_entity_poly.pdbx_strand_id
1 'polypeptide(L)'
;WMAALGYRSPMKPLEWLCGGSLISDRYVVTAAHCITNIAPSIFYVVRLGDLDLDDTVADGASPIDVPIERAIAYDNYDTTTHSGDIGLVKLKHRVQYTTLIRPICLPDSDTFGSSSLVGESCDIAGWGRTAFGNRNAVVTHLQEARVDITDKNNCSNAYERFRNVIIDDGV
;
A
#
# COMPACT_ATOMS: atom_id res chain seq x y z
N TRP A 1 -2.71 -1.35 11.04
CA TRP A 1 -3.28 -0.69 9.85
C TRP A 1 -2.88 -1.34 8.53
N MET A 2 -1.85 -2.20 8.51
CA MET A 2 -1.42 -2.90 7.30
C MET A 2 -2.57 -3.65 6.62
N ALA A 3 -2.68 -3.46 5.31
CA ALA A 3 -3.64 -4.14 4.45
C ALA A 3 -2.91 -4.80 3.28
N ALA A 4 -3.19 -6.08 3.03
CA ALA A 4 -2.74 -6.77 1.82
C ALA A 4 -3.87 -6.80 0.79
N LEU A 5 -3.57 -6.40 -0.45
CA LEU A 5 -4.55 -6.34 -1.54
C LEU A 5 -4.42 -7.61 -2.38
N GLY A 6 -5.50 -8.38 -2.42
CA GLY A 6 -5.57 -9.68 -3.09
C GLY A 6 -6.22 -9.59 -4.46
N TYR A 7 -5.59 -10.21 -5.44
CA TYR A 7 -6.00 -10.20 -6.84
C TYR A 7 -6.24 -11.62 -7.34
N ARG A 8 -7.32 -11.80 -8.10
CA ARG A 8 -7.68 -13.09 -8.67
C ARG A 8 -7.64 -13.01 -10.19
N SER A 9 -7.07 -14.02 -10.81
CA SER A 9 -7.11 -14.21 -12.27
C SER A 9 -7.70 -15.59 -12.56
N PRO A 10 -8.41 -15.80 -13.69
CA PRO A 10 -8.99 -17.10 -14.04
C PRO A 10 -7.98 -18.26 -14.05
N MET A 11 -6.70 -17.95 -14.28
CA MET A 11 -5.63 -18.95 -14.46
C MET A 11 -4.67 -19.07 -13.28
N LYS A 12 -4.84 -18.26 -12.23
CA LYS A 12 -3.91 -18.21 -11.09
C LYS A 12 -4.63 -18.25 -9.75
N PRO A 13 -3.97 -18.76 -8.69
CA PRO A 13 -4.48 -18.59 -7.33
C PRO A 13 -4.57 -17.10 -6.95
N LEU A 14 -5.15 -16.82 -5.79
CA LEU A 14 -5.14 -15.48 -5.19
C LEU A 14 -3.68 -15.02 -5.01
N GLU A 15 -3.34 -13.84 -5.52
CA GLU A 15 -2.00 -13.25 -5.38
C GLU A 15 -2.12 -11.94 -4.56
N TRP A 16 -1.26 -11.77 -3.56
CA TRP A 16 -1.11 -10.52 -2.80
C TRP A 16 -0.10 -9.62 -3.52
N LEU A 17 -0.58 -8.66 -4.32
CA LEU A 17 0.29 -7.89 -5.24
C LEU A 17 0.55 -6.46 -4.78
N CYS A 18 -0.28 -5.92 -3.91
CA CYS A 18 -0.18 -4.55 -3.42
C CYS A 18 -0.43 -4.46 -1.92
N GLY A 19 0.00 -3.35 -1.34
CA GLY A 19 -0.30 -2.95 0.03
C GLY A 19 -1.33 -1.82 0.10
N GLY A 20 -1.81 -1.58 1.31
CA GLY A 20 -2.62 -0.44 1.66
C GLY A 20 -2.59 -0.19 3.16
N SER A 21 -3.25 0.89 3.58
CA SER A 21 -3.42 1.23 4.99
C SER A 21 -4.89 1.46 5.32
N LEU A 22 -5.39 0.77 6.34
CA LEU A 22 -6.69 1.03 6.92
C LEU A 22 -6.71 2.44 7.54
N ILE A 23 -7.65 3.29 7.15
CA ILE A 23 -7.79 4.67 7.66
C ILE A 23 -9.11 4.90 8.40
N SER A 24 -10.04 3.94 8.33
CA SER A 24 -11.26 3.87 9.15
C SER A 24 -11.77 2.44 9.21
N ASP A 25 -12.90 2.19 9.87
CA ASP A 25 -13.56 0.88 9.92
C ASP A 25 -14.11 0.41 8.56
N ARG A 26 -14.01 1.22 7.50
CA ARG A 26 -14.55 0.87 6.18
C ARG A 26 -13.69 1.30 4.99
N TYR A 27 -12.60 2.00 5.21
CA TYR A 27 -11.78 2.56 4.13
C TYR A 27 -10.31 2.21 4.28
N VAL A 28 -9.71 1.83 3.15
CA VAL A 28 -8.28 1.58 2.99
C VAL A 28 -7.74 2.53 1.94
N VAL A 29 -6.66 3.24 2.23
CA VAL A 29 -5.89 4.02 1.26
C VAL A 29 -4.82 3.12 0.63
N THR A 30 -4.59 3.29 -0.67
CA THR A 30 -3.59 2.55 -1.47
C THR A 30 -3.14 3.43 -2.63
N ALA A 31 -2.33 2.90 -3.53
CA ALA A 31 -1.94 3.57 -4.77
C ALA A 31 -3.02 3.41 -5.85
N ALA A 32 -3.16 4.38 -6.75
CA ALA A 32 -4.10 4.30 -7.87
C ALA A 32 -3.72 3.17 -8.84
N HIS A 33 -2.42 2.95 -9.08
CA HIS A 33 -1.94 1.88 -9.94
C HIS A 33 -2.29 0.47 -9.42
N CYS A 34 -2.51 0.33 -8.10
CA CYS A 34 -2.93 -0.94 -7.51
C CYS A 34 -4.39 -1.28 -7.85
N ILE A 35 -5.20 -0.30 -8.25
CA ILE A 35 -6.64 -0.49 -8.48
C ILE A 35 -7.09 -0.14 -9.89
N THR A 36 -6.17 0.31 -10.75
CA THR A 36 -6.40 0.65 -12.16
C THR A 36 -5.55 -0.22 -13.09
N ASN A 37 -6.02 -0.44 -14.32
CA ASN A 37 -5.29 -1.22 -15.35
C ASN A 37 -4.84 -2.64 -14.91
N ILE A 38 -5.56 -3.25 -13.97
CA ILE A 38 -5.19 -4.54 -13.35
C ILE A 38 -5.57 -5.77 -14.19
N ALA A 39 -6.16 -5.60 -15.37
CA ALA A 39 -6.53 -6.71 -16.25
C ALA A 39 -5.29 -7.53 -16.68
N PRO A 40 -5.37 -8.87 -16.77
CA PRO A 40 -6.57 -9.70 -16.66
C PRO A 40 -6.96 -10.07 -15.21
N SER A 41 -6.22 -9.60 -14.22
CA SER A 41 -6.55 -9.81 -12.81
C SER A 41 -7.71 -8.91 -12.37
N ILE A 42 -8.39 -9.33 -11.31
CA ILE A 42 -9.47 -8.60 -10.66
C ILE A 42 -9.06 -8.35 -9.22
N PHE A 43 -9.07 -7.08 -8.80
CA PHE A 43 -8.88 -6.72 -7.41
C PHE A 43 -10.08 -7.25 -6.62
N TYR A 44 -9.81 -8.23 -5.77
CA TYR A 44 -10.84 -9.16 -5.27
C TYR A 44 -11.15 -8.93 -3.78
N VAL A 45 -10.11 -8.73 -2.98
CA VAL A 45 -10.24 -8.71 -1.51
C VAL A 45 -9.16 -7.87 -0.85
N VAL A 46 -9.47 -7.37 0.34
CA VAL A 46 -8.46 -6.79 1.24
C VAL A 46 -8.33 -7.68 2.47
N ARG A 47 -7.11 -8.09 2.79
CA ARG A 47 -6.79 -8.78 4.03
C ARG A 47 -6.29 -7.82 5.09
N LEU A 48 -6.78 -7.95 6.32
CA LEU A 48 -6.40 -7.13 7.47
C LEU A 48 -6.01 -8.00 8.67
N GLY A 49 -5.08 -7.49 9.47
CA GLY A 49 -4.68 -8.11 10.74
C GLY A 49 -3.82 -9.36 10.58
N ASP A 50 -3.21 -9.53 9.41
CA ASP A 50 -2.30 -10.62 9.12
C ASP A 50 -0.87 -10.31 9.60
N LEU A 51 -0.10 -11.34 9.89
CA LEU A 51 1.33 -11.25 10.19
C LEU A 51 2.14 -12.11 9.21
N ASP A 52 1.61 -13.25 8.77
CA ASP A 52 2.20 -14.08 7.72
C ASP A 52 1.17 -14.44 6.63
N LEU A 53 1.44 -14.04 5.38
CA LEU A 53 0.57 -14.33 4.23
C LEU A 53 0.56 -15.81 3.82
N ASP A 54 1.42 -16.64 4.41
CA ASP A 54 1.31 -18.10 4.33
C ASP A 54 0.32 -18.59 5.40
N ASP A 55 -0.91 -18.89 4.97
CA ASP A 55 -2.01 -19.37 5.83
C ASP A 55 -1.67 -20.69 6.59
N THR A 56 -0.55 -21.35 6.28
CA THR A 56 -0.07 -22.53 7.02
C THR A 56 0.76 -22.19 8.26
N VAL A 57 1.21 -20.93 8.40
CA VAL A 57 1.99 -20.46 9.54
C VAL A 57 1.07 -20.11 10.71
N ALA A 58 1.32 -20.71 11.87
CA ALA A 58 0.62 -20.40 13.10
C ALA A 58 1.39 -19.35 13.93
N ASP A 59 1.11 -18.07 13.68
CA ASP A 59 1.75 -16.91 14.32
C ASP A 59 0.85 -16.22 15.38
N GLY A 60 -0.36 -16.75 15.59
CA GLY A 60 -1.35 -16.20 16.51
C GLY A 60 -2.15 -15.02 15.93
N ALA A 61 -1.96 -14.68 14.66
CA ALA A 61 -2.84 -13.77 13.94
C ALA A 61 -4.19 -14.45 13.66
N SER A 62 -5.21 -13.62 13.42
CA SER A 62 -6.52 -14.08 12.97
C SER A 62 -6.98 -13.12 11.87
N PRO A 63 -6.35 -13.20 10.69
CA PRO A 63 -6.61 -12.27 9.61
C PRO A 63 -8.05 -12.40 9.12
N ILE A 64 -8.58 -11.29 8.59
CA ILE A 64 -9.88 -11.27 7.93
C ILE A 64 -9.75 -10.83 6.48
N ASP A 65 -10.47 -11.52 5.62
CA ASP A 65 -10.60 -11.21 4.20
C ASP A 65 -11.91 -10.46 3.96
N VAL A 66 -11.82 -9.19 3.58
CA VAL A 66 -12.96 -8.29 3.44
C VAL A 66 -13.22 -8.00 1.96
N PRO A 67 -14.40 -8.36 1.42
CA PRO A 67 -14.75 -8.04 0.04
C PRO A 67 -14.80 -6.54 -0.21
N ILE A 68 -14.54 -6.15 -1.46
CA ILE A 68 -14.52 -4.75 -1.88
C ILE A 68 -15.93 -4.34 -2.34
N GLU A 69 -16.39 -3.17 -1.89
CA GLU A 69 -17.60 -2.52 -2.41
C GLU A 69 -17.28 -1.68 -3.65
N ARG A 70 -16.22 -0.87 -3.54
CA ARG A 70 -15.79 0.04 -4.61
C ARG A 70 -14.31 0.38 -4.43
N ALA A 71 -13.57 0.43 -5.53
CA ALA A 71 -12.27 1.07 -5.60
C ALA A 71 -12.40 2.41 -6.35
N ILE A 72 -11.76 3.45 -5.85
CA ILE A 72 -11.86 4.83 -6.31
C ILE A 72 -10.44 5.33 -6.51
N ALA A 73 -9.98 5.41 -7.75
CA ALA A 73 -8.73 6.08 -8.06
C ALA A 73 -8.94 7.60 -8.05
N TYR A 74 -7.88 8.36 -7.76
CA TYR A 74 -7.91 9.80 -7.98
C TYR A 74 -8.16 10.10 -9.46
N ASP A 75 -9.09 11.01 -9.74
CA ASP A 75 -9.55 11.28 -11.11
C ASP A 75 -8.42 11.82 -12.02
N ASN A 76 -7.41 12.47 -11.44
CA ASN A 76 -6.25 13.00 -12.16
C ASN A 76 -5.03 12.06 -12.13
N TYR A 77 -5.19 10.79 -11.75
CA TYR A 77 -4.10 9.82 -11.81
C TYR A 77 -3.64 9.62 -13.27
N ASP A 78 -2.38 9.94 -13.54
CA ASP A 78 -1.77 9.74 -14.85
C ASP A 78 -1.01 8.40 -14.90
N THR A 79 -1.56 7.45 -15.63
CA THR A 79 -0.97 6.10 -15.83
C THR A 79 0.39 6.10 -16.53
N THR A 80 0.75 7.18 -17.23
CA THR A 80 2.06 7.31 -17.89
C THR A 80 3.09 7.81 -16.90
N THR A 81 2.81 8.94 -16.24
CA THR A 81 3.77 9.63 -15.37
C THR A 81 3.74 9.18 -13.90
N HIS A 82 2.72 8.41 -13.52
CA HIS A 82 2.38 8.04 -12.15
C HIS A 82 2.11 9.23 -11.21
N SER A 83 1.84 10.42 -11.76
CA SER A 83 1.40 11.55 -10.94
C SER A 83 -0.02 11.31 -10.42
N GLY A 84 -0.30 11.75 -9.20
CA GLY A 84 -1.60 11.54 -8.54
C GLY A 84 -1.89 10.08 -8.17
N ASP A 85 -0.87 9.27 -7.90
CA ASP A 85 -0.99 7.83 -7.62
C ASP A 85 -1.57 7.50 -6.23
N ILE A 86 -2.81 7.91 -6.01
CA ILE A 86 -3.57 7.64 -4.78
C ILE A 86 -4.95 7.05 -5.09
N GLY A 87 -5.30 6.03 -4.33
CA GLY A 87 -6.55 5.29 -4.45
C GLY A 87 -7.20 5.03 -3.11
N LEU A 88 -8.53 4.95 -3.11
CA LEU A 88 -9.35 4.67 -1.95
C LEU A 88 -10.21 3.43 -2.18
N VAL A 89 -10.16 2.48 -1.27
CA VAL A 89 -10.93 1.24 -1.31
C VAL A 89 -12.00 1.28 -0.22
N LYS A 90 -13.27 1.23 -0.63
CA LYS A 90 -14.40 1.07 0.26
C LYS A 90 -14.68 -0.42 0.47
N LEU A 91 -14.60 -0.86 1.72
CA LEU A 91 -14.90 -2.23 2.12
C LEU A 91 -16.42 -2.49 2.12
N LYS A 92 -16.83 -3.69 1.69
CA LYS A 92 -18.23 -4.12 1.65
C LYS A 92 -18.87 -4.19 3.03
N HIS A 93 -18.08 -4.47 4.06
CA HIS A 93 -18.50 -4.53 5.44
C HIS A 93 -17.59 -3.66 6.31
N ARG A 94 -18.16 -3.13 7.41
CA ARG A 94 -17.35 -2.46 8.44
C ARG A 94 -16.54 -3.52 9.19
N VAL A 95 -15.30 -3.20 9.53
CA VAL A 95 -14.40 -4.09 10.27
C VAL A 95 -14.43 -3.74 11.75
N GLN A 96 -14.39 -4.75 12.61
CA GLN A 96 -14.21 -4.55 14.05
C GLN A 96 -12.73 -4.37 14.35
N TYR A 97 -12.42 -3.39 15.19
CA TYR A 97 -11.03 -3.17 15.61
C TYR A 97 -10.60 -4.22 16.62
N THR A 98 -9.34 -4.64 16.48
CA THR A 98 -8.68 -5.61 17.35
C THR A 98 -7.31 -5.08 17.75
N THR A 99 -6.46 -5.93 18.32
CA THR A 99 -5.05 -5.59 18.54
C THR A 99 -4.28 -5.49 17.22
N LEU A 100 -4.61 -6.31 16.22
CA LEU A 100 -3.93 -6.36 14.91
C LEU A 100 -4.64 -5.54 13.83
N ILE A 101 -5.92 -5.20 14.03
CA ILE A 101 -6.73 -4.41 13.08
C ILE A 101 -7.09 -3.07 13.72
N ARG A 102 -6.36 -2.02 13.33
CA ARG A 102 -6.64 -0.63 13.71
C ARG A 102 -6.28 0.33 12.57
N PRO A 103 -7.00 1.45 12.42
CA PRO A 103 -6.68 2.43 11.41
C PRO A 103 -5.40 3.21 11.78
N ILE A 104 -4.70 3.71 10.76
CA ILE A 104 -3.63 4.71 10.93
C ILE A 104 -4.24 6.12 10.96
N CYS A 105 -3.56 7.05 11.61
CA CYS A 105 -3.90 8.47 11.54
C CYS A 105 -3.54 9.02 10.15
N LEU A 106 -4.37 9.94 9.63
CA LEU A 106 -4.00 10.77 8.49
C LEU A 106 -3.28 12.03 9.00
N PRO A 107 -2.31 12.56 8.24
CA PRO A 107 -1.63 13.80 8.62
C PRO A 107 -2.62 14.97 8.60
N ASP A 108 -2.63 15.75 9.69
CA ASP A 108 -3.37 17.01 9.77
C ASP A 108 -2.54 18.14 9.16
N SER A 109 -3.19 19.06 8.45
CA SER A 109 -2.55 20.22 7.81
C SER A 109 -1.81 21.11 8.81
N ASP A 110 -2.28 21.17 10.05
CA ASP A 110 -1.65 21.98 11.10
C ASP A 110 -0.33 21.36 11.60
N THR A 111 -0.18 20.04 11.46
CA THR A 111 1.02 19.30 11.92
C THR A 111 2.05 19.10 10.81
N PHE A 112 1.59 18.96 9.55
CA PHE A 112 2.45 18.61 8.41
C PHE A 112 2.47 19.66 7.29
N GLY A 113 1.69 20.74 7.39
CA GLY A 113 1.54 21.73 6.32
C GLY A 113 2.73 22.66 6.08
N SER A 114 3.75 22.68 6.95
CA SER A 114 4.89 23.59 6.81
C SER A 114 6.24 23.12 7.35
N SER A 115 6.31 22.01 8.10
CA SER A 115 7.57 21.48 8.62
C SER A 115 8.18 20.46 7.66
N SER A 116 9.37 20.76 7.15
CA SER A 116 10.18 19.76 6.44
C SER A 116 10.47 18.58 7.36
N LEU A 117 10.21 17.36 6.88
CA LEU A 117 10.59 16.12 7.56
C LEU A 117 11.96 15.59 7.09
N VAL A 118 12.68 16.33 6.24
CA VAL A 118 13.99 15.91 5.72
C VAL A 118 14.97 15.69 6.87
N GLY A 119 15.61 14.52 6.89
CA GLY A 119 16.52 14.09 7.95
C GLY A 119 15.83 13.39 9.13
N GLU A 120 14.50 13.43 9.22
CA GLU A 120 13.75 12.59 10.16
C GLU A 120 13.67 11.15 9.63
N SER A 121 13.49 10.18 10.54
CA SER A 121 13.29 8.78 10.17
C SER A 121 11.80 8.41 10.17
N CYS A 122 11.39 7.54 9.26
CA CYS A 122 10.08 6.90 9.24
C CYS A 122 10.22 5.37 9.15
N ASP A 123 9.16 4.68 9.58
CA ASP A 123 9.11 3.22 9.52
C ASP A 123 8.26 2.81 8.29
N ILE A 124 8.82 1.95 7.46
CA ILE A 124 8.12 1.27 6.37
C ILE A 124 7.84 -0.17 6.79
N ALA A 125 6.67 -0.69 6.42
CA ALA A 125 6.30 -2.07 6.73
C ALA A 125 5.55 -2.72 5.56
N GLY A 126 5.64 -4.05 5.47
CA GLY A 126 4.88 -4.82 4.49
C GLY A 126 5.48 -6.20 4.19
N TRP A 127 4.88 -6.87 3.22
CA TRP A 127 5.28 -8.19 2.71
C TRP A 127 6.02 -8.09 1.37
N GLY A 128 6.64 -6.93 1.15
CA GLY A 128 7.36 -6.62 -0.08
C GLY A 128 8.65 -7.42 -0.22
N ARG A 129 9.28 -7.33 -1.40
CA ARG A 129 10.56 -8.00 -1.63
C ARG A 129 11.65 -7.42 -0.73
N THR A 130 12.45 -8.29 -0.13
CA THR A 130 13.56 -7.88 0.74
C THR A 130 14.87 -7.65 -0.01
N ALA A 131 14.94 -7.99 -1.31
CA ALA A 131 16.12 -7.79 -2.14
C ALA A 131 15.78 -7.29 -3.55
N PHE A 132 16.52 -6.27 -4.01
CA PHE A 132 16.39 -5.71 -5.36
C PHE A 132 16.83 -6.74 -6.42
N GLY A 133 16.07 -6.88 -7.51
CA GLY A 133 16.39 -7.77 -8.63
C GLY A 133 16.09 -9.26 -8.43
N ASN A 134 15.88 -9.73 -7.19
CA ASN A 134 15.51 -11.12 -6.93
C ASN A 134 13.97 -11.28 -6.89
N ARG A 135 13.41 -11.82 -7.98
CA ARG A 135 11.95 -12.07 -8.09
C ARG A 135 11.42 -13.11 -7.09
N ASN A 136 12.30 -13.95 -6.53
CA ASN A 136 11.94 -15.00 -5.58
C ASN A 136 12.10 -14.58 -4.11
N ALA A 137 12.51 -13.33 -3.84
CA ALA A 137 12.68 -12.81 -2.47
C ALA A 137 11.38 -12.22 -1.89
N VAL A 138 10.22 -12.76 -2.27
CA VAL A 138 8.94 -12.39 -1.65
C VAL A 138 8.89 -13.10 -0.30
N VAL A 139 8.69 -12.31 0.77
CA VAL A 139 8.54 -12.82 2.13
C VAL A 139 7.07 -12.84 2.49
N THR A 140 6.65 -13.88 3.21
CA THR A 140 5.26 -14.04 3.66
C THR A 140 5.06 -13.45 5.04
N HIS A 141 6.09 -13.43 5.90
CA HIS A 141 6.08 -12.74 7.18
C HIS A 141 6.26 -11.22 7.03
N LEU A 142 5.47 -10.45 7.77
CA LEU A 142 5.48 -8.98 7.78
C LEU A 142 6.87 -8.48 8.21
N GLN A 143 7.44 -7.59 7.41
CA GLN A 143 8.72 -6.94 7.71
C GLN A 143 8.50 -5.47 8.04
N GLU A 144 9.47 -4.91 8.76
CA GLU A 144 9.59 -3.46 8.95
C GLU A 144 11.05 -3.02 8.76
N ALA A 145 11.22 -1.77 8.34
CA ALA A 145 12.53 -1.13 8.27
C ALA A 145 12.38 0.36 8.58
N ARG A 146 13.40 0.93 9.22
CA ARG A 146 13.52 2.36 9.43
C ARG A 146 14.32 2.98 8.29
N VAL A 147 13.82 4.06 7.72
CA VAL A 147 14.44 4.81 6.62
C VAL A 147 14.45 6.30 6.91
N ASP A 148 15.45 7.01 6.39
CA ASP A 148 15.55 8.46 6.57
C ASP A 148 14.94 9.19 5.37
N ILE A 149 14.24 10.28 5.67
CA ILE A 149 13.58 11.11 4.66
C ILE A 149 14.64 11.98 3.98
N THR A 150 14.71 11.89 2.65
CA THR A 150 15.63 12.69 1.81
C THR A 150 14.91 13.85 1.14
N ASP A 151 15.66 14.87 0.73
CA ASP A 151 15.12 16.01 -0.01
C ASP A 151 14.77 15.66 -1.47
N LYS A 152 13.94 16.53 -2.06
CA LYS A 152 13.40 16.36 -3.41
C LYS A 152 14.47 16.33 -4.50
N ASN A 153 15.59 17.04 -4.33
CA ASN A 153 16.65 17.08 -5.33
C ASN A 153 17.39 15.75 -5.36
N ASN A 154 17.73 15.21 -4.19
CA ASN A 154 18.33 13.89 -4.07
C ASN A 154 17.42 12.79 -4.61
N CYS A 155 16.12 12.86 -4.32
CA CYS A 155 15.14 11.94 -4.90
C CYS A 155 15.08 12.07 -6.44
N SER A 156 14.94 13.29 -6.97
CA SER A 156 14.89 13.55 -8.42
C SER A 156 16.13 13.01 -9.15
N ASN A 157 17.32 13.23 -8.59
CA ASN A 157 18.58 12.73 -9.15
C ASN A 157 18.62 11.19 -9.16
N ALA A 158 18.13 10.53 -8.11
CA ALA A 158 18.07 9.07 -8.05
C ALA A 158 17.16 8.47 -9.13
N TYR A 159 16.12 9.21 -9.55
CA TYR A 159 15.16 8.77 -10.56
C TYR A 159 15.40 9.35 -11.97
N GLU A 160 16.50 10.08 -12.21
CA GLU A 160 16.75 10.80 -13.47
C GLU A 160 16.69 9.91 -14.73
N ARG A 161 17.00 8.62 -14.58
CA ARG A 161 17.06 7.65 -15.69
C ARG A 161 15.69 7.12 -16.08
N PHE A 162 14.66 7.35 -15.26
CA PHE A 162 13.30 6.90 -15.51
C PHE A 162 12.52 8.03 -16.19
N ARG A 163 12.32 7.90 -17.51
CA ARG A 163 11.74 8.95 -18.37
C ARG A 163 10.32 9.40 -18.00
N ASN A 164 9.59 8.60 -17.23
CA ASN A 164 8.17 8.81 -16.93
C ASN A 164 7.91 8.90 -15.42
N VAL A 165 8.91 9.26 -14.61
CA VAL A 165 8.71 9.51 -13.18
C VAL A 165 8.79 11.01 -12.95
N ILE A 166 7.70 11.59 -12.45
CA ILE A 166 7.64 13.00 -12.05
C ILE A 166 7.74 13.03 -10.52
N ILE A 167 8.75 13.75 -10.01
CA ILE A 167 8.88 14.04 -8.56
C ILE A 167 8.37 15.46 -8.35
N ASP A 168 7.11 15.59 -7.92
CA ASP A 168 6.42 16.86 -7.67
C ASP A 168 5.91 16.95 -6.21
N ASP A 169 5.20 18.04 -5.89
CA ASP A 169 4.57 18.23 -4.57
C ASP A 169 3.07 17.85 -4.59
N GLY A 170 2.61 17.15 -5.64
CA GLY A 170 1.26 16.61 -5.75
C GLY A 170 0.13 17.64 -5.84
N VAL A 171 0.29 18.68 -6.67
CA VAL A 171 -0.73 19.73 -6.92
C VAL A 171 -1.42 19.54 -8.26
#